data_AF-A0A5R2N095-F1
#
_entry.id   AF-A0A5R2N095-F1
#
_cell.length_a   1.000
_cell.length_b   1.000
_cell.length_c   1.000
_cell.angle_alpha   90.00
_cell.angle_beta   90.00
_cell.angle_gamma   90.00
#
_symmetry.space_group_name_H-M   'P 1'
#
loop_
_entity.id
_entity.type
_entity.pdbx_description
1 polymer ?
#
loop_
_entity_poly.entity_id
_entity_poly.type
_entity_poly.pdbx_seq_one_letter_code
_entity_poly.pdbx_strand_id
1 'polypeptide(L)'
;GTFTDIIGRDPQGGLHPRKLLSENPEAYADAAIQGIRDLLGLGPAAAIPSGLIGDIKMGTTVATNALLERKGDRVLLLITKGFRDALGIAYQARPDIF
;
A
#
# COMPACT_ATOMS: atom_id res chain seq x y z
N GLY A 1 6.08 -5.17 3.31
CA GLY A 1 7.45 -4.77 3.70
C GLY A 1 7.60 -4.88 5.20
N THR A 2 8.81 -4.95 5.76
CA THR A 2 9.02 -5.22 7.21
C THR A 2 8.48 -4.12 8.13
N PHE A 3 8.53 -2.87 7.70
CA PHE A 3 8.07 -1.72 8.47
C PHE A 3 7.06 -0.88 7.68
N THR A 4 6.17 -0.24 8.42
CA THR A 4 5.29 0.83 7.95
C THR A 4 5.82 2.14 8.51
N ASP A 5 6.18 3.06 7.62
CA ASP A 5 6.63 4.41 7.96
C ASP A 5 5.43 5.36 7.91
N ILE A 6 5.22 6.15 8.95
CA ILE A 6 4.14 7.16 9.04
C ILE A 6 4.78 8.51 9.32
N ILE A 7 4.32 9.54 8.63
CA ILE A 7 4.74 10.93 8.87
C ILE A 7 3.49 11.76 9.13
N GLY A 8 3.31 12.19 10.38
CA GLY A 8 2.29 13.17 10.75
C GLY A 8 2.76 14.58 10.45
N ARG A 9 1.87 15.45 9.96
CA ARG A 9 2.12 16.89 9.87
C ARG A 9 1.11 17.62 10.75
N ASP A 10 1.59 18.35 11.74
CA ASP A 10 0.74 19.14 12.63
C ASP A 10 0.25 20.44 11.95
N PRO A 11 -0.73 21.16 12.53
CA PRO A 11 -1.25 22.41 11.98
C PRO A 11 -0.20 23.53 11.87
N GLN A 12 0.87 23.47 12.68
CA GLN A 12 1.99 24.41 12.64
C GLN A 12 3.02 24.04 11.55
N GLY A 13 2.85 22.88 10.90
CA GLY A 13 3.71 22.36 9.86
C GLY A 13 4.84 21.46 10.35
N GLY A 14 4.91 21.17 11.64
CA GLY A 14 5.88 20.23 12.24
C GLY A 14 5.64 18.80 11.77
N LEU A 15 6.74 18.07 11.55
CA LEU A 15 6.72 16.68 11.09
C LEU A 15 7.01 15.72 12.24
N HIS A 16 6.19 14.67 12.33
CA HIS A 16 6.22 13.68 13.39
C HIS A 16 6.39 12.29 12.77
N PRO A 17 7.64 11.80 12.62
CA PRO A 17 7.88 10.48 12.07
C PRO A 17 7.56 9.38 13.09
N ARG A 18 7.03 8.26 12.60
CA ARG A 18 6.83 7.01 13.33
C ARG A 18 7.20 5.84 12.42
N LYS A 19 7.70 4.77 13.02
CA LYS A 19 8.06 3.54 12.31
C LYS A 19 7.55 2.36 13.12
N LEU A 20 6.65 1.60 12.53
CA LEU A 20 6.04 0.43 13.15
C LEU A 20 6.39 -0.82 12.36
N LEU A 21 6.41 -1.98 13.01
CA LEU A 21 6.42 -3.25 12.29
C LEU A 21 5.14 -3.31 11.44
N SER A 22 5.26 -3.71 10.18
CA SER A 22 4.06 -3.81 9.33
C SER A 22 3.09 -4.88 9.81
N GLU A 23 3.60 -5.92 10.46
CA GLU A 23 2.82 -7.00 11.04
C GLU A 23 3.27 -7.19 12.49
N ASN A 24 2.37 -6.93 13.43
CA ASN A 24 2.54 -7.25 14.85
C ASN A 24 1.18 -7.51 15.51
N PRO A 25 0.54 -8.66 15.22
CA PRO A 25 -0.83 -8.96 15.62
C PRO A 25 -1.07 -8.94 17.14
N GLU A 26 -0.02 -9.16 17.93
CA GLU A 26 -0.08 -9.13 19.40
C GLU A 26 -0.27 -7.71 19.96
N ALA A 27 0.18 -6.68 19.22
CA ALA A 27 0.10 -5.30 19.64
C ALA A 27 -0.99 -4.50 18.92
N TYR A 28 -1.20 -4.75 17.62
CA TYR A 28 -2.17 -4.04 16.79
C TYR A 28 -2.57 -4.84 15.55
N ALA A 29 -3.80 -4.61 15.08
CA ALA A 29 -4.31 -5.24 13.86
C ALA A 29 -3.76 -4.61 12.57
N ASP A 30 -3.48 -3.30 12.59
CA ASP A 30 -3.01 -2.55 11.41
C ASP A 30 -2.01 -1.47 11.85
N ALA A 31 -0.82 -1.49 11.26
CA ALA A 31 0.29 -0.60 11.61
C ALA A 31 0.01 0.87 11.24
N ALA A 32 -0.72 1.14 10.15
CA ALA A 32 -1.05 2.50 9.73
C ALA A 32 -2.08 3.13 10.67
N ILE A 33 -3.13 2.37 11.04
CA ILE A 33 -4.12 2.81 12.03
C ILE A 33 -3.45 3.04 13.38
N GLN A 34 -2.56 2.14 13.81
CA GLN A 34 -1.82 2.33 15.06
C GLN A 34 -0.95 3.59 15.02
N GLY A 35 -0.23 3.83 13.93
CA GLY A 35 0.57 5.04 13.76
C GLY A 35 -0.27 6.33 13.85
N ILE A 36 -1.48 6.33 13.29
CA ILE A 36 -2.43 7.45 13.43
C ILE A 36 -2.84 7.64 14.90
N ARG A 37 -3.13 6.55 15.63
CA ARG A 37 -3.46 6.61 17.06
C ARG A 37 -2.32 7.18 17.88
N ASP A 38 -1.09 6.73 17.64
CA ASP A 38 0.10 7.21 18.35
C ASP A 38 0.33 8.71 18.11
N LEU A 39 0.11 9.19 16.89
CA LEU A 39 0.24 10.61 16.55
C LEU A 39 -0.84 11.49 17.18
N LEU A 40 -2.06 10.96 17.33
CA LEU A 40 -3.17 11.66 17.97
C LEU A 40 -3.21 11.45 19.49
N GLY A 41 -2.30 10.67 20.07
CA GLY A 41 -2.28 10.34 21.50
C GLY A 41 -3.50 9.54 21.96
N LEU A 42 -4.05 8.70 21.08
CA LEU A 42 -5.27 7.94 21.35
C LEU A 42 -4.96 6.59 22.02
N GLY A 43 -5.77 6.21 23.00
CA GLY A 43 -5.73 4.87 23.57
C GLY A 43 -6.16 3.77 22.59
N PRO A 44 -5.90 2.48 22.89
CA PRO A 44 -6.13 1.36 21.96
C PRO A 44 -7.58 1.23 21.48
N ALA A 45 -8.54 1.49 22.35
CA ALA A 45 -9.98 1.34 22.07
C ALA A 45 -10.69 2.67 21.75
N ALA A 46 -9.98 3.81 21.81
CA ALA A 46 -10.60 5.10 21.55
C ALA A 46 -11.03 5.20 20.08
N ALA A 47 -12.17 5.83 19.80
CA ALA A 47 -12.51 6.15 18.42
C ALA A 47 -11.53 7.21 17.88
N ILE A 48 -11.11 7.10 16.61
CA ILE A 48 -10.37 8.17 15.93
C ILE A 48 -11.40 9.27 15.62
N PRO A 49 -11.26 10.48 16.19
CA PRO A 49 -12.28 11.52 15.99
C PRO A 49 -12.35 11.97 14.53
N SER A 50 -13.55 12.09 13.99
CA SER A 50 -13.75 12.64 12.64
C SER A 50 -13.39 14.14 12.62
N GLY A 51 -12.67 14.56 11.59
CA GLY A 51 -12.33 15.97 11.33
C GLY A 51 -11.01 16.47 11.92
N LEU A 52 -10.27 15.66 12.67
CA LEU A 52 -8.91 16.01 13.13
C LEU A 52 -7.84 15.83 12.05
N ILE A 53 -8.12 15.00 11.04
CA ILE A 53 -7.21 14.72 9.93
C ILE A 53 -7.84 15.29 8.66
N GLY A 54 -7.16 16.23 8.02
CA GLY A 54 -7.60 16.83 6.75
C GLY A 54 -7.42 15.88 5.58
N ASP A 55 -6.20 15.32 5.44
CA ASP A 55 -5.84 14.44 4.34
C ASP A 55 -5.03 13.24 4.83
N ILE A 56 -5.24 12.08 4.20
CA ILE A 56 -4.40 10.90 4.36
C ILE A 56 -3.87 10.49 2.98
N LYS A 57 -2.57 10.29 2.87
CA LYS A 57 -1.91 9.76 1.68
C LYS A 57 -1.21 8.48 2.07
N MET A 58 -1.58 7.38 1.41
CA MET A 58 -0.98 6.07 1.65
C MET A 58 -0.28 5.58 0.39
N GLY A 59 1.00 5.28 0.51
CA GLY A 59 1.76 4.52 -0.47
C GLY A 59 2.00 3.12 0.07
N THR A 60 1.71 2.09 -0.72
CA THR A 60 1.96 0.70 -0.34
C THR A 60 2.65 -0.06 -1.47
N THR A 61 3.44 -1.06 -1.11
CA THR A 61 4.09 -1.97 -2.04
C THR A 61 3.31 -3.26 -2.28
N VAL A 62 2.14 -3.42 -1.66
CA VAL A 62 1.31 -4.65 -1.75
C VAL A 62 1.00 -5.01 -3.20
N ALA A 63 0.51 -4.06 -4.01
CA ALA A 63 0.16 -4.32 -5.41
C ALA A 63 1.38 -4.71 -6.25
N THR A 64 2.49 -4.00 -6.08
CA THR A 64 3.73 -4.28 -6.82
C THR A 64 4.32 -5.64 -6.42
N ASN A 65 4.33 -5.97 -5.13
CA ASN A 65 4.82 -7.27 -4.66
C ASN A 65 3.90 -8.40 -5.12
N ALA A 66 2.58 -8.22 -5.07
CA ALA A 66 1.63 -9.19 -5.61
C ALA A 66 1.88 -9.45 -7.11
N LEU A 67 2.18 -8.42 -7.88
CA LEU A 67 2.54 -8.55 -9.29
C LEU A 67 3.86 -9.32 -9.49
N LEU A 68 4.92 -8.95 -8.76
CA LEU A 68 6.25 -9.56 -8.87
C LEU A 68 6.25 -11.03 -8.40
N GLU A 69 5.55 -11.33 -7.30
CA GLU A 69 5.41 -12.67 -6.74
C GLU A 69 4.32 -13.49 -7.44
N ARG A 70 3.64 -12.93 -8.45
CA ARG A 70 2.51 -13.54 -9.17
C ARG A 70 1.38 -14.03 -8.24
N LYS A 71 1.16 -13.31 -7.14
CA LYS A 71 0.09 -13.54 -6.16
C LYS A 71 -1.12 -12.68 -6.48
N GLY A 72 -1.82 -13.01 -7.56
CA GLY A 72 -3.08 -12.38 -7.94
C GLY A 72 -4.18 -13.42 -8.16
N ASP A 73 -5.42 -12.94 -8.25
CA ASP A 73 -6.56 -13.80 -8.59
C ASP A 73 -6.52 -14.25 -10.05
N ARG A 74 -7.19 -15.38 -10.34
CA ARG A 74 -7.33 -15.88 -11.70
C ARG A 74 -8.21 -14.94 -12.52
N VAL A 75 -7.66 -14.45 -13.63
CA VAL A 75 -8.34 -13.56 -14.58
C VAL A 75 -8.54 -14.23 -15.94
N LEU A 76 -9.51 -13.74 -16.71
CA LEU A 76 -9.76 -14.14 -18.09
C LEU A 76 -9.49 -12.95 -19.03
N LEU A 77 -8.89 -13.22 -20.19
CA LEU A 77 -8.75 -12.25 -21.27
C LEU A 77 -9.89 -12.44 -22.28
N LEU A 78 -10.75 -11.43 -22.41
CA LEU A 78 -11.71 -11.33 -23.50
C LEU A 78 -11.14 -10.38 -24.55
N ILE A 79 -10.98 -10.87 -25.78
CA ILE A 79 -10.32 -10.15 -26.87
C ILE A 79 -10.96 -10.46 -28.21
N THR A 80 -10.81 -9.55 -29.18
CA THR A 80 -11.31 -9.72 -30.54
C THR A 80 -10.76 -11.00 -31.18
N LYS A 81 -11.64 -11.72 -31.91
CA LYS A 81 -11.24 -12.91 -32.67
C LYS A 81 -10.06 -12.58 -33.59
N GLY A 82 -9.01 -13.39 -33.52
CA GLY A 82 -7.76 -13.18 -34.28
C GLY A 82 -6.63 -12.52 -33.48
N PHE A 83 -6.87 -12.02 -32.26
CA PHE A 83 -5.87 -11.29 -31.46
C PHE A 83 -5.41 -12.02 -30.20
N ARG A 84 -5.56 -13.35 -30.13
CA ARG A 84 -5.23 -14.16 -28.93
C ARG A 84 -3.81 -13.89 -28.41
N ASP A 85 -2.85 -13.70 -29.31
CA ASP A 85 -1.43 -13.65 -28.97
C ASP A 85 -0.93 -12.23 -28.65
N ALA A 86 -1.82 -11.22 -28.66
CA ALA A 86 -1.43 -9.82 -28.50
C ALA A 86 -0.64 -9.53 -27.21
N LEU A 87 -1.00 -10.15 -26.07
CA LEU A 87 -0.26 -9.98 -24.82
C LEU A 87 1.10 -10.71 -24.82
N GLY A 88 1.23 -11.82 -25.55
CA GLY A 88 2.49 -12.56 -25.65
C GLY A 88 3.48 -11.88 -26.60
N ILE A 89 2.98 -11.33 -27.71
CA ILE A 89 3.77 -10.50 -28.64
C ILE A 89 4.14 -9.17 -27.98
N ALA A 90 3.28 -8.66 -27.08
CA ALA A 90 3.43 -7.38 -26.41
C ALA A 90 3.76 -6.26 -27.42
N TYR A 91 4.79 -5.46 -27.16
CA TYR A 91 5.22 -4.37 -28.05
C TYR A 91 6.31 -4.78 -29.04
N GLN A 92 6.49 -6.09 -29.31
CA GLN A 92 7.63 -6.62 -30.05
C GLN A 92 8.99 -6.17 -29.48
N ALA A 93 9.03 -5.78 -28.21
CA ALA A 93 10.29 -5.50 -27.52
C ALA A 93 11.11 -6.79 -27.55
N ARG A 94 12.26 -6.75 -28.23
CA ARG A 94 13.23 -7.85 -28.27
C ARG A 94 14.37 -7.52 -27.30
N PRO A 95 14.23 -7.82 -26.00
CA PRO A 95 15.25 -7.49 -25.01
C PRO A 95 16.58 -8.21 -25.27
N ASP A 96 16.55 -9.40 -25.89
CA ASP A 96 17.73 -10.07 -26.46
C ASP A 96 17.51 -10.20 -27.97
N ILE A 97 18.19 -9.34 -28.73
CA ILE A 97 18.20 -9.41 -30.20
C ILE A 97 19.53 -9.96 -30.74
N PHE A 98 20.44 -10.34 -29.85
CA PHE A 98 21.73 -10.98 -30.13
C PHE A 98 22.09 -11.96 -29.02
#